data_AF-I1PZ10-F1
#
_entry.id   AF-I1PZ10-F1
#
_cell.length_a   1.000
_cell.length_b   1.000
_cell.length_c   1.000
_cell.angle_alpha   90.00
_cell.angle_beta   90.00
_cell.angle_gamma   90.00
#
_symmetry.space_group_name_H-M   'P 1'
#
loop_
_entity.id
_entity.type
_entity.pdbx_description
1 polymer ?
#
loop_
_entity_poly.entity_id
_entity_poly.type
_entity_poly.pdbx_seq_one_letter_code
_entity_poly.pdbx_strand_id
1 'polypeptide(L)'
;MMMSSSQTPLRIAFVFLVILAATDAHSDHRTPPPACGGAAVGGECHSVARALRLKLIAIPAILAASVAGVCLPLFARSVPALRPDGGLFAVVKAFASGVILGTGYMHVLPDSFNDLTSPCLPRKPWSEFPFAAFVAMLAAVFTLMVDSLMLTFHTRGSKGRASSAAAAAVAHHGDHGHCHAHALGQADVAALSTTEAADQGSGDVEAGNTTKAQLLRNRVIVQVLEMGIVVHSVVIGLGMGASQNVCTIRPLVAALCFHQMFEGMGLGGCILQAGYGGRTRSALVFFFSTTTPFGIALGLALTRVYSDSSPTALVVVGLLNAASAGLLHYMALVELLAADFMGPKLQGNVRLQLAASLAVLLGAGGMSVMAKWA
;
A
#
# COMPACT_ATOMS: atom_id res chain seq x y z
N MET A 1 14.19 18.28 10.25
CA MET A 1 13.10 18.60 11.18
C MET A 1 12.42 19.86 10.63
N MET A 2 11.29 19.66 9.95
CA MET A 2 10.28 20.63 9.51
C MET A 2 9.37 19.79 8.59
N MET A 3 8.51 18.99 9.22
CA MET A 3 7.47 18.24 8.54
C MET A 3 6.38 19.22 8.16
N SER A 4 6.01 19.27 6.88
CA SER A 4 4.88 20.08 6.41
C SER A 4 3.61 19.63 7.12
N SER A 5 3.06 20.53 7.95
CA SER A 5 1.88 20.37 8.82
C SER A 5 0.58 20.00 8.08
N SER A 6 0.57 20.04 6.75
CA SER A 6 -0.63 19.91 5.93
C SER A 6 -1.12 18.46 5.72
N GLN A 7 -0.32 17.43 6.02
CA GLN A 7 -0.72 16.02 5.77
C GLN A 7 -1.06 15.21 7.03
N THR A 8 -0.73 15.71 8.21
CA THR A 8 -1.13 15.16 9.50
C THR A 8 -2.65 15.03 9.69
N PRO A 9 -3.51 16.00 9.30
CA PRO A 9 -4.95 15.89 9.55
C PRO A 9 -5.63 14.81 8.70
N LEU A 10 -5.16 14.54 7.48
CA LEU A 10 -5.76 13.53 6.58
C LEU A 10 -5.44 12.10 7.03
N ARG A 11 -4.23 11.89 7.57
CA ARG A 11 -3.79 10.60 8.13
C ARG A 11 -4.52 10.28 9.43
N ILE A 12 -4.73 11.30 10.26
CA ILE A 12 -5.56 11.19 11.45
C ILE A 12 -7.00 10.91 11.03
N ALA A 13 -7.55 11.62 10.04
CA ALA A 13 -8.91 11.40 9.57
C ALA A 13 -9.18 9.98 9.02
N PHE A 14 -8.22 9.36 8.31
CA PHE A 14 -8.38 7.97 7.84
C PHE A 14 -8.41 6.97 9.01
N VAL A 15 -7.48 7.11 9.95
CA VAL A 15 -7.46 6.29 11.18
C VAL A 15 -8.71 6.57 12.03
N PHE A 16 -9.15 7.82 12.12
CA PHE A 16 -10.34 8.22 12.88
C PHE A 16 -11.65 7.76 12.22
N LEU A 17 -11.72 7.68 10.89
CA LEU A 17 -12.91 7.24 10.15
C LEU A 17 -13.05 5.72 10.17
N VAL A 18 -11.93 4.99 10.15
CA VAL A 18 -11.88 3.55 10.41
C VAL A 18 -12.22 3.24 11.88
N ILE A 19 -11.76 4.06 12.83
CA ILE A 19 -12.14 3.93 14.25
C ILE A 19 -13.60 4.33 14.49
N LEU A 20 -14.12 5.38 13.84
CA LEU A 20 -15.52 5.82 13.96
C LEU A 20 -16.50 4.79 13.37
N ALA A 21 -16.14 4.16 12.25
CA ALA A 21 -16.91 3.05 11.70
C ALA A 21 -16.89 1.81 12.62
N ALA A 22 -15.85 1.65 13.44
CA ALA A 22 -15.76 0.58 14.44
C ALA A 22 -16.54 0.87 15.74
N THR A 23 -16.89 2.14 16.03
CA THR A 23 -17.54 2.52 17.28
C THR A 23 -19.07 2.44 17.29
N ASP A 24 -19.73 2.20 16.15
CA ASP A 24 -21.21 2.13 16.08
C ASP A 24 -21.79 0.70 16.11
N ALA A 25 -21.01 -0.28 16.60
CA ALA A 25 -21.53 -1.62 16.85
C ALA A 25 -22.24 -1.71 18.22
N HIS A 26 -23.42 -1.09 18.32
CA HIS A 26 -24.32 -1.28 19.46
C HIS A 26 -24.69 -2.76 19.57
N SER A 27 -24.13 -3.43 20.58
CA SER A 27 -24.26 -4.88 20.77
C SER A 27 -25.47 -5.16 21.66
N ASP A 28 -26.55 -5.64 21.05
CA ASP A 28 -27.71 -6.15 21.76
C ASP A 28 -27.33 -7.46 22.47
N HIS A 29 -27.46 -7.47 23.80
CA HIS A 29 -26.88 -8.48 24.69
C HIS A 29 -27.67 -9.80 24.57
N ARG A 30 -27.31 -10.68 23.63
CA ARG A 30 -27.78 -12.07 23.58
C ARG A 30 -26.61 -13.03 23.77
N THR A 31 -26.85 -14.06 24.57
CA THR A 31 -25.91 -15.13 24.88
C THR A 31 -25.29 -15.70 23.60
N PRO A 32 -23.94 -15.72 23.47
CA PRO A 32 -23.30 -16.21 22.27
C PRO A 32 -23.59 -17.71 22.08
N PRO A 33 -23.71 -18.19 20.83
CA PRO A 33 -23.95 -19.60 20.57
C PRO A 33 -22.81 -20.48 21.13
N PRO A 34 -23.08 -21.77 21.44
CA PRO A 34 -22.13 -22.66 22.10
C PRO A 34 -20.81 -22.88 21.34
N ALA A 35 -20.76 -22.56 20.05
CA ALA A 35 -19.54 -22.57 19.22
C ALA A 35 -18.56 -21.41 19.54
N CYS A 36 -18.99 -20.41 20.30
CA CYS A 36 -18.25 -19.18 20.57
C CYS A 36 -17.81 -19.07 22.04
N GLY A 37 -18.28 -19.98 22.89
CA GLY A 37 -17.79 -20.17 24.25
C GLY A 37 -16.54 -21.04 24.21
N GLY A 38 -15.41 -20.47 24.65
CA GLY A 38 -14.13 -21.18 24.73
C GLY A 38 -14.18 -22.39 25.65
N ALA A 39 -14.54 -23.55 25.08
CA ALA A 39 -14.16 -24.89 25.52
C ALA A 39 -14.78 -25.91 24.56
N ALA A 40 -14.06 -26.32 23.51
CA ALA A 40 -14.41 -27.51 22.76
C ALA A 40 -13.14 -28.24 22.27
N VAL A 41 -12.83 -29.31 23.00
CA VAL A 41 -12.11 -30.52 22.58
C VAL A 41 -10.62 -30.35 22.26
N GLY A 42 -9.79 -30.94 23.11
CA GLY A 42 -8.34 -31.08 22.88
C GLY A 42 -8.05 -31.89 21.61
N GLY A 43 -7.91 -31.20 20.49
CA GLY A 43 -7.32 -31.72 19.26
C GLY A 43 -5.88 -31.24 19.09
N GLU A 44 -5.08 -31.94 18.28
CA GLU A 44 -3.66 -31.62 18.03
C GLU A 44 -3.39 -30.17 17.58
N CYS A 45 -4.42 -29.49 17.04
CA CYS A 45 -4.38 -28.12 16.54
C CYS A 45 -4.59 -27.03 17.60
N HIS A 46 -5.11 -27.33 18.79
CA HIS A 46 -5.41 -26.31 19.79
C HIS A 46 -4.53 -26.51 21.03
N SER A 47 -3.43 -25.77 21.10
CA SER A 47 -2.57 -25.77 22.30
C SER A 47 -1.91 -24.41 22.50
N VAL A 48 -2.19 -23.80 23.65
CA VAL A 48 -1.68 -22.47 24.02
C VAL A 48 -0.14 -22.47 24.05
N ALA A 49 0.47 -23.52 24.61
CA ALA A 49 1.92 -23.62 24.74
C ALA A 49 2.64 -23.73 23.38
N ARG A 50 2.14 -24.53 22.42
CA ARG A 50 2.76 -24.62 21.09
C ARG A 50 2.46 -23.38 20.26
N ALA A 51 1.25 -22.83 20.35
CA ALA A 51 0.89 -21.57 19.69
C ALA A 51 1.80 -20.42 20.14
N LEU A 52 2.05 -20.30 21.45
CA LEU A 52 2.99 -19.32 22.00
C LEU A 52 4.42 -19.52 21.46
N ARG A 53 4.93 -20.76 21.45
CA ARG A 53 6.26 -21.05 20.88
C ARG A 53 6.35 -20.65 19.41
N LEU A 54 5.33 -20.95 18.60
CA LEU A 54 5.30 -20.56 17.19
C LEU A 54 5.28 -19.04 17.03
N LYS A 55 4.47 -18.31 17.81
CA LYS A 55 4.43 -16.83 17.79
C LYS A 55 5.79 -16.21 18.16
N LEU A 56 6.48 -16.77 19.16
CA LEU A 56 7.81 -16.31 19.57
C LEU A 56 8.88 -16.59 18.51
N ILE A 57 8.76 -17.68 17.75
CA ILE A 57 9.64 -17.97 16.59
C ILE A 57 9.28 -17.07 15.40
N ALA A 58 7.99 -16.76 15.21
CA ALA A 58 7.51 -15.94 14.11
C ALA A 58 8.06 -14.51 14.14
N ILE A 59 8.12 -13.89 15.32
CA ILE A 59 8.62 -12.51 15.51
C ILE A 59 10.01 -12.29 14.88
N PRO A 60 11.07 -13.02 15.27
CA PRO A 60 12.39 -12.85 14.69
C PRO A 60 12.47 -13.33 13.23
N ALA A 61 11.72 -14.36 12.85
CA ALA A 61 11.70 -14.88 11.47
C ALA A 61 11.12 -13.85 10.49
N ILE A 62 9.96 -13.27 10.81
CA ILE A 62 9.31 -12.24 10.00
C ILE A 62 10.16 -10.97 9.99
N LEU A 63 10.69 -10.55 11.14
CA LEU A 63 11.59 -9.39 11.20
C LEU A 63 12.80 -9.56 10.26
N ALA A 64 13.44 -10.73 10.28
CA ALA A 64 14.57 -11.02 9.40
C ALA A 64 14.16 -11.03 7.92
N ALA A 65 13.03 -11.66 7.59
CA ALA A 65 12.49 -11.68 6.24
C ALA A 65 12.13 -10.27 5.73
N SER A 66 11.53 -9.42 6.57
CA SER A 66 11.22 -8.02 6.25
C SER A 66 12.48 -7.22 5.94
N VAL A 67 13.48 -7.30 6.83
CA VAL A 67 14.75 -6.58 6.66
C VAL A 67 15.44 -7.04 5.39
N ALA A 68 15.53 -8.35 5.15
CA ALA A 68 16.11 -8.90 3.93
C ALA A 68 15.37 -8.41 2.68
N GLY A 69 14.04 -8.50 2.68
CA GLY A 69 13.18 -8.08 1.58
C GLY A 69 13.35 -6.61 1.22
N VAL A 70 13.25 -5.71 2.19
CA VAL A 70 13.35 -4.26 1.94
C VAL A 70 14.76 -3.80 1.63
N CYS A 71 15.78 -4.47 2.17
CA CYS A 71 17.17 -4.10 1.93
C CYS A 71 17.69 -4.62 0.58
N LEU A 72 17.18 -5.74 0.06
CA LEU A 72 17.68 -6.35 -1.17
C LEU A 72 17.69 -5.36 -2.37
N PRO A 73 16.61 -4.61 -2.66
CA PRO A 73 16.63 -3.58 -3.69
C PRO A 73 17.58 -2.40 -3.38
N LEU A 74 17.76 -2.05 -2.11
CA LEU A 74 18.63 -0.93 -1.71
C LEU A 74 20.11 -1.22 -1.99
N PHE A 75 20.51 -2.49 -1.84
CA PHE A 75 21.84 -2.98 -2.19
C PHE A 75 21.99 -3.38 -3.66
N ALA A 76 20.92 -3.32 -4.45
CA ALA A 76 20.91 -3.73 -5.85
C ALA A 76 21.81 -2.86 -6.76
N ARG A 77 22.16 -1.63 -6.33
CA ARG A 77 23.19 -0.82 -7.01
C ARG A 77 24.60 -1.41 -6.90
N SER A 78 24.87 -2.23 -5.88
CA SER A 78 26.14 -2.89 -5.67
C SER A 78 26.28 -4.18 -6.48
N VAL A 79 25.18 -4.72 -7.02
CA VAL A 79 25.16 -5.97 -7.82
C VAL A 79 24.81 -5.64 -9.28
N PRO A 80 25.74 -5.81 -10.25
CA PRO A 80 25.52 -5.43 -11.64
C PRO A 80 24.29 -6.06 -12.30
N ALA A 81 23.90 -7.28 -11.90
CA ALA A 81 22.74 -8.00 -12.42
C ALA A 81 21.38 -7.49 -11.90
N LEU A 82 21.36 -6.83 -10.73
CA LEU A 82 20.13 -6.30 -10.10
C LEU A 82 19.99 -4.78 -10.25
N ARG A 83 20.78 -4.16 -11.12
CA ARG A 83 20.68 -2.72 -11.36
C ARG A 83 19.23 -2.34 -11.68
N PRO A 84 18.72 -1.21 -11.14
CA PRO A 84 17.32 -0.79 -11.35
C PRO A 84 16.91 -0.71 -12.83
N ASP A 85 17.89 -0.44 -13.71
CA ASP A 85 17.70 -0.33 -15.15
C ASP A 85 17.71 -1.69 -15.88
N GLY A 86 18.12 -2.77 -15.21
CA GLY A 86 18.21 -4.11 -15.78
C GLY A 86 16.86 -4.80 -15.98
N GLY A 87 16.76 -5.69 -16.97
CA GLY A 87 15.55 -6.48 -17.22
C GLY A 87 15.19 -7.43 -16.06
N LEU A 88 16.20 -8.03 -15.41
CA LEU A 88 15.99 -8.92 -14.27
C LEU A 88 15.26 -8.21 -13.10
N PHE A 89 15.63 -6.96 -12.80
CA PHE A 89 14.95 -6.16 -11.78
C PHE A 89 13.47 -5.95 -12.11
N ALA A 90 13.12 -5.73 -13.38
CA ALA A 90 11.73 -5.60 -13.80
C ALA A 90 10.95 -6.91 -13.63
N VAL A 91 11.55 -8.06 -13.99
CA VAL A 91 10.92 -9.38 -13.83
C VAL A 91 10.69 -9.71 -12.35
N VAL A 92 11.69 -9.47 -11.51
CA VAL A 92 11.60 -9.71 -10.05
C VAL A 92 10.53 -8.81 -9.42
N LYS A 93 10.46 -7.54 -9.84
CA LYS A 93 9.43 -6.61 -9.35
C LYS A 93 8.03 -7.00 -9.82
N ALA A 94 7.89 -7.49 -11.06
CA ALA A 94 6.63 -8.03 -11.57
C ALA A 94 6.18 -9.28 -10.78
N PHE A 95 7.09 -10.18 -10.47
CA PHE A 95 6.83 -11.31 -9.56
C PHE A 95 6.32 -10.85 -8.20
N ALA A 96 7.03 -9.90 -7.56
CA ALA A 96 6.63 -9.35 -6.27
C ALA A 96 5.23 -8.70 -6.32
N SER A 97 4.90 -8.01 -7.41
CA SER A 97 3.59 -7.41 -7.63
C SER A 97 2.48 -8.47 -7.73
N GLY A 98 2.76 -9.58 -8.41
CA GLY A 98 1.87 -10.75 -8.45
C GLY A 98 1.67 -11.37 -7.06
N VAL A 99 2.73 -11.47 -6.25
CA VAL A 99 2.65 -11.92 -4.86
C VAL A 99 1.73 -11.01 -4.05
N ILE A 100 1.92 -9.68 -4.08
CA ILE A 100 1.07 -8.73 -3.35
C ILE A 100 -0.40 -8.84 -3.79
N LEU A 101 -0.66 -8.97 -5.10
CA LEU A 101 -2.01 -9.18 -5.63
C LEU A 101 -2.65 -10.46 -5.08
N GLY A 102 -1.89 -11.56 -5.11
CA GLY A 102 -2.31 -12.85 -4.57
C GLY A 102 -2.59 -12.80 -3.07
N THR A 103 -1.75 -12.11 -2.29
CA THR A 103 -1.98 -11.88 -0.85
C THR A 103 -3.33 -11.20 -0.61
N GLY A 104 -3.62 -10.11 -1.32
CA GLY A 104 -4.89 -9.39 -1.17
C GLY A 104 -6.11 -10.25 -1.47
N TYR A 105 -6.08 -11.05 -2.54
CA TYR A 105 -7.23 -11.86 -2.95
C TYR A 105 -7.38 -13.21 -2.23
N MET A 106 -6.28 -13.90 -1.95
CA MET A 106 -6.32 -15.29 -1.48
C MET A 106 -6.08 -15.44 0.01
N HIS A 107 -5.55 -14.41 0.66
CA HIS A 107 -5.26 -14.45 2.09
C HIS A 107 -6.12 -13.45 2.86
N VAL A 108 -5.97 -12.16 2.55
CA VAL A 108 -6.53 -11.08 3.38
C VAL A 108 -8.04 -10.95 3.20
N LEU A 109 -8.52 -10.99 1.95
CA LEU A 109 -9.95 -10.87 1.68
C LEU A 109 -10.75 -12.07 2.22
N PRO A 110 -10.33 -13.34 2.04
CA PRO A 110 -11.02 -14.48 2.64
C PRO A 110 -11.03 -14.45 4.17
N ASP A 111 -9.95 -14.02 4.82
CA ASP A 111 -9.92 -13.86 6.29
C ASP A 111 -10.99 -12.86 6.76
N SER A 112 -11.14 -11.74 6.05
CA SER A 112 -12.22 -10.78 6.29
C SER A 112 -13.62 -11.41 6.15
N PHE A 113 -13.83 -12.24 5.12
CA PHE A 113 -15.09 -12.97 4.97
C PHE A 113 -15.33 -13.93 6.14
N ASN A 114 -14.32 -14.68 6.56
CA ASN A 114 -14.42 -15.63 7.67
C ASN A 114 -14.77 -14.92 8.99
N ASP A 115 -14.15 -13.77 9.26
CA ASP A 115 -14.43 -12.99 10.46
C ASP A 115 -15.85 -12.40 10.44
N LEU A 116 -16.24 -11.74 9.34
CA LEU A 116 -17.53 -11.05 9.21
C LEU A 116 -18.71 -12.00 9.01
N THR A 117 -18.50 -13.23 8.55
CA THR A 117 -19.57 -14.24 8.40
C THR A 117 -19.52 -15.32 9.48
N SER A 118 -18.70 -15.10 10.52
CA SER A 118 -18.56 -16.02 11.64
C SER A 118 -19.90 -16.32 12.31
N PRO A 119 -20.16 -17.58 12.74
CA PRO A 119 -21.37 -17.95 13.48
C PRO A 119 -21.48 -17.23 14.84
N CYS A 120 -20.42 -16.56 15.30
CA CYS A 120 -20.42 -15.74 16.50
C CYS A 120 -21.02 -14.34 16.31
N LEU A 121 -21.38 -13.98 15.06
CA LEU A 121 -22.09 -12.75 14.74
C LEU A 121 -23.58 -13.01 14.45
N PRO A 122 -24.47 -12.05 14.74
CA PRO A 122 -25.87 -12.18 14.37
C PRO A 122 -26.01 -12.26 12.84
N ARG A 123 -26.91 -13.12 12.35
CA ARG A 123 -27.14 -13.32 10.90
C ARG A 123 -27.41 -12.01 10.15
N LYS A 124 -28.20 -11.11 10.76
CA LYS A 124 -28.45 -9.76 10.25
C LYS A 124 -27.58 -8.76 11.01
N PRO A 125 -26.85 -7.85 10.33
CA PRO A 125 -26.71 -7.71 8.87
C PRO A 125 -25.58 -8.59 8.27
N TRP A 126 -24.73 -9.17 9.12
CA TRP A 126 -23.39 -9.64 8.76
C TRP A 126 -23.31 -10.79 7.73
N SER A 127 -24.27 -11.71 7.76
CA SER A 127 -24.30 -12.85 6.82
C SER A 127 -25.14 -12.60 5.56
N GLU A 128 -25.96 -11.55 5.55
CA GLU A 128 -26.86 -11.24 4.42
C GLU A 128 -26.20 -10.32 3.37
N PHE A 129 -25.18 -9.56 3.77
CA PHE A 129 -24.48 -8.62 2.89
C PHE A 129 -22.96 -8.86 2.94
N PRO A 130 -22.26 -8.92 1.78
CA PRO A 130 -20.83 -9.17 1.73
C PRO A 130 -20.02 -7.92 2.12
N PHE A 131 -20.04 -7.56 3.41
CA PHE A 131 -19.33 -6.41 3.96
C PHE A 131 -17.84 -6.42 3.64
N ALA A 132 -17.21 -7.60 3.63
CA ALA A 132 -15.80 -7.76 3.26
C ALA A 132 -15.49 -7.19 1.86
N ALA A 133 -16.23 -7.64 0.84
CA ALA A 133 -16.04 -7.14 -0.53
C ALA A 133 -16.42 -5.66 -0.66
N PHE A 134 -17.50 -5.23 -0.01
CA PHE A 134 -17.95 -3.84 -0.05
C PHE A 134 -16.88 -2.89 0.51
N VAL A 135 -16.34 -3.19 1.69
CA VAL A 135 -15.30 -2.36 2.33
C VAL A 135 -13.99 -2.42 1.55
N ALA A 136 -13.61 -3.57 1.01
CA ALA A 136 -12.43 -3.68 0.14
C ALA A 136 -12.57 -2.79 -1.11
N MET A 137 -13.72 -2.82 -1.77
CA MET A 137 -13.99 -1.94 -2.92
C MET A 137 -13.91 -0.46 -2.53
N LEU A 138 -14.54 -0.06 -1.42
CA LEU A 138 -14.48 1.33 -0.94
C LEU A 138 -13.04 1.76 -0.62
N ALA A 139 -12.27 0.89 0.03
CA ALA A 139 -10.87 1.18 0.34
C ALA A 139 -10.02 1.31 -0.92
N ALA A 140 -10.22 0.48 -1.94
CA ALA A 140 -9.50 0.60 -3.21
C ALA A 140 -9.81 1.93 -3.92
N VAL A 141 -11.10 2.29 -4.02
CA VAL A 141 -11.53 3.56 -4.63
C VAL A 141 -11.04 4.76 -3.82
N PHE A 142 -11.14 4.70 -2.49
CA PHE A 142 -10.62 5.76 -1.62
C PHE A 142 -9.11 5.93 -1.79
N THR A 143 -8.36 4.83 -1.89
CA THR A 143 -6.91 4.89 -2.14
C THR A 143 -6.60 5.58 -3.46
N LEU A 144 -7.31 5.23 -4.54
CA LEU A 144 -7.22 5.91 -5.83
C LEU A 144 -7.54 7.41 -5.73
N MET A 145 -8.60 7.78 -5.00
CA MET A 145 -8.96 9.18 -4.79
C MET A 145 -7.85 9.94 -4.06
N VAL A 146 -7.28 9.37 -3.00
CA VAL A 146 -6.17 9.99 -2.27
C VAL A 146 -4.97 10.17 -3.18
N ASP A 147 -4.57 9.14 -3.93
CA ASP A 147 -3.40 9.24 -4.82
C ASP A 147 -3.60 10.30 -5.92
N SER A 148 -4.76 10.29 -6.59
CA SER A 148 -5.15 11.29 -7.60
C SER A 148 -5.17 12.73 -7.06
N LEU A 149 -5.75 12.93 -5.87
CA LEU A 149 -5.80 14.25 -5.24
C LEU A 149 -4.39 14.71 -4.82
N MET A 150 -3.57 13.82 -4.27
CA MET A 150 -2.19 14.14 -3.89
C MET A 150 -1.34 14.56 -5.09
N LEU A 151 -1.51 13.89 -6.23
CA LEU A 151 -0.87 14.26 -7.50
C LEU A 151 -1.35 15.62 -8.00
N THR A 152 -2.65 15.88 -7.91
CA THR A 152 -3.27 17.15 -8.36
C THR A 152 -2.80 18.34 -7.52
N PHE A 153 -2.79 18.22 -6.19
CA PHE A 153 -2.33 19.30 -5.31
C PHE A 153 -0.84 19.60 -5.49
N HIS A 154 0.00 18.58 -5.70
CA HIS A 154 1.42 18.80 -6.01
C HIS A 154 1.62 19.48 -7.37
N THR A 155 0.89 19.05 -8.40
CA THR A 155 1.01 19.61 -9.74
C THR A 155 0.50 21.06 -9.80
N ARG A 156 -0.60 21.38 -9.09
CA ARG A 156 -1.12 22.75 -8.97
C ARG A 156 -0.22 23.66 -8.14
N GLY A 157 0.43 23.15 -7.09
CA GLY A 157 1.41 23.91 -6.31
C GLY A 157 2.63 24.34 -7.14
N SER A 158 3.01 23.55 -8.15
CA SER A 158 4.07 23.90 -9.11
C SER A 158 3.59 24.92 -10.16
N LYS A 159 2.38 24.77 -10.72
CA LYS A 159 1.81 25.75 -11.68
C LYS A 159 1.41 27.09 -11.03
N GLY A 160 0.93 27.09 -9.78
CA GLY A 160 0.57 28.31 -9.05
C GLY A 160 1.78 29.18 -8.69
N ARG A 161 2.94 28.56 -8.44
CA ARG A 161 4.22 29.28 -8.25
C ARG A 161 4.82 29.76 -9.56
N ALA A 162 4.66 29.03 -10.66
CA ALA A 162 5.07 29.49 -11.99
C ALA A 162 4.23 30.68 -12.49
N SER A 163 2.91 30.65 -12.26
CA SER A 163 2.02 31.76 -12.61
C SER A 163 2.21 32.97 -11.69
N SER A 164 2.54 32.77 -10.41
CA SER A 164 2.87 33.85 -9.47
C SER A 164 4.24 34.48 -9.76
N ALA A 165 5.23 33.70 -10.18
CA ALA A 165 6.54 34.21 -10.57
C ALA A 165 6.51 34.93 -11.92
N ALA A 166 5.71 34.44 -12.89
CA ALA A 166 5.49 35.13 -14.16
C ALA A 166 4.68 36.43 -13.98
N ALA A 167 3.64 36.44 -13.12
CA ALA A 167 2.91 37.67 -12.80
C ALA A 167 3.75 38.67 -11.99
N ALA A 168 4.67 38.20 -11.13
CA ALA A 168 5.59 39.05 -10.39
C ALA A 168 6.76 39.58 -11.26
N ALA A 169 7.18 38.83 -12.28
CA ALA A 169 8.21 39.27 -13.24
C ALA A 169 7.67 40.32 -14.24
N VAL A 170 6.38 40.26 -14.58
CA VAL A 170 5.72 41.28 -15.43
C VAL A 170 5.41 42.57 -14.65
N ALA A 171 5.38 42.54 -13.31
CA ALA A 171 5.16 43.73 -12.49
C ALA A 171 6.40 44.62 -12.28
N HIS A 172 7.59 44.21 -12.72
CA HIS A 172 8.86 44.90 -12.43
C HIS A 172 9.54 45.58 -13.63
N HIS A 173 8.90 45.60 -14.81
CA HIS A 173 9.31 46.45 -15.93
C HIS A 173 8.10 47.13 -16.55
N GLY A 174 7.87 48.39 -16.15
CA GLY A 174 6.80 49.22 -16.68
C GLY A 174 6.85 50.63 -16.12
N ASP A 175 7.94 51.35 -16.38
CA ASP A 175 7.90 52.82 -16.40
C ASP A 175 8.21 53.29 -17.84
N HIS A 176 7.32 54.17 -18.30
CA HIS A 176 7.31 54.97 -19.54
C HIS A 176 6.89 54.32 -20.88
N GLY A 177 5.76 54.81 -21.43
CA GLY A 177 5.54 54.90 -22.89
C GLY A 177 4.13 54.56 -23.39
N HIS A 178 3.29 55.59 -23.57
CA HIS A 178 1.92 55.63 -24.11
C HIS A 178 1.62 54.86 -25.43
N CYS A 179 0.42 54.26 -25.56
CA CYS A 179 -0.71 54.66 -26.45
C CYS A 179 -1.62 53.50 -26.93
N HIS A 180 -2.87 53.86 -27.24
CA HIS A 180 -4.13 53.10 -27.37
C HIS A 180 -4.28 52.15 -28.60
N ALA A 181 -5.11 51.08 -28.47
CA ALA A 181 -6.43 50.96 -29.12
C ALA A 181 -6.98 49.50 -29.27
N HIS A 182 -8.19 49.30 -28.73
CA HIS A 182 -9.40 48.55 -29.19
C HIS A 182 -9.38 47.15 -29.87
N ALA A 183 -10.16 46.26 -29.22
CA ALA A 183 -11.38 45.57 -29.71
C ALA A 183 -11.34 44.14 -30.33
N LEU A 184 -12.13 43.27 -29.69
CA LEU A 184 -13.10 42.26 -30.18
C LEU A 184 -12.65 41.03 -31.00
N GLY A 185 -13.21 39.86 -30.66
CA GLY A 185 -13.63 38.85 -31.66
C GLY A 185 -13.10 37.41 -31.53
N GLN A 186 -13.82 36.59 -30.78
CA GLN A 186 -14.32 35.22 -31.07
C GLN A 186 -13.69 34.32 -32.19
N ALA A 187 -13.34 33.10 -31.74
CA ALA A 187 -13.48 31.75 -32.37
C ALA A 187 -12.66 31.28 -33.61
N ASP A 188 -12.26 30.00 -33.48
CA ASP A 188 -12.08 28.94 -34.49
C ASP A 188 -10.72 28.64 -35.19
N VAL A 189 -10.20 27.47 -34.79
CA VAL A 189 -9.55 26.34 -35.49
C VAL A 189 -8.60 26.54 -36.71
N ALA A 190 -7.43 25.90 -36.56
CA ALA A 190 -6.63 25.14 -37.55
C ALA A 190 -5.41 25.78 -38.27
N ALA A 191 -4.34 24.95 -38.29
CA ALA A 191 -3.28 24.81 -39.29
C ALA A 191 -2.06 25.78 -39.29
N LEU A 192 -0.95 25.25 -38.76
CA LEU A 192 0.36 25.06 -39.42
C LEU A 192 0.87 26.14 -40.40
N SER A 193 1.88 26.90 -40.00
CA SER A 193 3.15 27.05 -40.75
C SER A 193 4.17 27.95 -40.02
N THR A 194 5.29 27.34 -39.67
CA THR A 194 6.68 27.86 -39.72
C THR A 194 6.91 29.37 -39.63
N THR A 195 7.45 29.80 -38.48
CA THR A 195 8.58 30.75 -38.44
C THR A 195 9.51 30.32 -37.31
N GLU A 196 10.68 29.81 -37.70
CA GLU A 196 11.82 29.65 -36.79
C GLU A 196 12.29 31.06 -36.38
N ALA A 197 12.11 31.39 -35.11
CA ALA A 197 12.89 32.43 -34.44
C ALA A 197 13.39 31.81 -33.13
N ALA A 198 14.71 31.82 -32.98
CA ALA A 198 15.44 31.19 -31.90
C ALA A 198 14.96 31.68 -30.52
N ASP A 199 14.58 30.73 -29.66
CA ASP A 199 14.65 30.88 -28.20
C ASP A 199 15.25 29.61 -27.60
N GLN A 200 16.59 29.52 -27.68
CA GLN A 200 17.37 28.53 -26.93
C GLN A 200 17.47 29.00 -25.48
N GLY A 201 16.48 28.65 -24.65
CA GLY A 201 16.52 28.97 -23.21
C GLY A 201 15.58 28.13 -22.32
N SER A 202 14.67 27.34 -22.87
CA SER A 202 13.58 26.70 -22.11
C SER A 202 13.79 25.21 -21.78
N GLY A 203 14.74 24.52 -22.41
CA GLY A 203 14.94 23.07 -22.26
C GLY A 203 15.40 22.61 -20.87
N ASP A 204 16.30 23.36 -20.23
CA ASP A 204 16.87 22.97 -18.93
C ASP A 204 15.91 23.18 -17.75
N VAL A 205 15.03 24.18 -17.85
CA VAL A 205 14.01 24.47 -16.84
C VAL A 205 12.86 23.46 -16.93
N GLU A 206 12.48 23.04 -18.14
CA GLU A 206 11.42 22.04 -18.35
C GLU A 206 11.87 20.62 -17.97
N ALA A 207 13.11 20.23 -18.31
CA ALA A 207 13.72 18.97 -17.89
C ALA A 207 13.93 18.91 -16.36
N GLY A 208 14.35 20.03 -15.75
CA GLY A 208 14.51 20.16 -14.30
C GLY A 208 13.18 20.10 -13.54
N ASN A 209 12.11 20.69 -14.07
CA ASN A 209 10.76 20.60 -13.50
C ASN A 209 10.16 19.20 -13.64
N THR A 210 10.38 18.54 -14.78
CA THR A 210 9.93 17.16 -15.02
C THR A 210 10.59 16.17 -14.06
N THR A 211 11.90 16.31 -13.83
CA THR A 211 12.66 15.46 -12.89
C THR A 211 12.19 15.66 -11.44
N LYS A 212 11.94 16.91 -11.02
CA LYS A 212 11.41 17.20 -9.68
C LYS A 212 9.99 16.67 -9.49
N ALA A 213 9.12 16.81 -10.50
CA ALA A 213 7.76 16.28 -10.47
C ALA A 213 7.75 14.74 -10.36
N GLN A 214 8.63 14.05 -11.10
CA GLN A 214 8.79 12.60 -11.00
C GLN A 214 9.28 12.15 -9.61
N LEU A 215 10.24 12.85 -9.02
CA LEU A 215 10.70 12.56 -7.66
C LEU A 215 9.60 12.77 -6.62
N LEU A 216 8.80 13.83 -6.75
CA LEU A 216 7.66 14.08 -5.86
C LEU A 216 6.62 12.98 -5.99
N ARG A 217 6.28 12.57 -7.21
CA ARG A 217 5.39 11.42 -7.45
C ARG A 217 5.91 10.16 -6.77
N ASN A 218 7.17 9.79 -7.00
CA ASN A 218 7.76 8.60 -6.38
C ASN A 218 7.72 8.66 -4.84
N ARG A 219 7.87 9.85 -4.25
CA ARG A 219 7.74 10.04 -2.80
C ARG A 219 6.30 9.88 -2.31
N VAL A 220 5.32 10.39 -3.05
CA VAL A 220 3.89 10.19 -2.72
C VAL A 220 3.55 8.71 -2.76
N ILE A 221 3.96 8.01 -3.82
CA ILE A 221 3.76 6.56 -3.97
C ILE A 221 4.37 5.81 -2.78
N VAL A 222 5.62 6.12 -2.38
CA VAL A 222 6.24 5.48 -1.21
C VAL A 222 5.45 5.75 0.07
N GLN A 223 4.93 6.96 0.28
CA GLN A 223 4.18 7.27 1.49
C GLN A 223 2.79 6.63 1.54
N VAL A 224 2.10 6.55 0.40
CA VAL A 224 0.81 5.84 0.29
C VAL A 224 1.03 4.34 0.49
N LEU A 225 2.03 3.77 -0.19
CA LEU A 225 2.43 2.37 -0.04
C LEU A 225 2.79 2.07 1.41
N GLU A 226 3.68 2.84 2.04
CA GLU A 226 4.08 2.63 3.43
C GLU A 226 2.91 2.71 4.41
N MET A 227 2.02 3.70 4.27
CA MET A 227 0.83 3.81 5.12
C MET A 227 -0.05 2.56 5.03
N GLY A 228 -0.30 2.10 3.82
CA GLY A 228 -1.10 0.91 3.57
C GLY A 228 -0.48 -0.36 4.13
N ILE A 229 0.81 -0.54 3.90
CA ILE A 229 1.59 -1.66 4.45
C ILE A 229 1.57 -1.63 5.97
N VAL A 230 1.72 -0.46 6.61
CA VAL A 230 1.71 -0.35 8.08
C VAL A 230 0.37 -0.79 8.66
N VAL A 231 -0.75 -0.28 8.12
CA VAL A 231 -2.08 -0.68 8.58
C VAL A 231 -2.28 -2.19 8.38
N HIS A 232 -1.95 -2.70 7.20
CA HIS A 232 -2.03 -4.12 6.87
C HIS A 232 -1.24 -5.01 7.84
N SER A 233 0.02 -4.65 8.05
CA SER A 233 0.99 -5.39 8.85
C SER A 233 0.59 -5.46 10.33
N VAL A 234 0.01 -4.38 10.88
CA VAL A 234 -0.51 -4.40 12.27
C VAL A 234 -1.69 -5.37 12.39
N VAL A 235 -2.63 -5.34 11.45
CA VAL A 235 -3.86 -6.13 11.51
C VAL A 235 -3.55 -7.63 11.40
N ILE A 236 -2.74 -8.03 10.40
CA ILE A 236 -2.25 -9.40 10.28
C ILE A 236 -1.51 -9.83 11.55
N GLY A 237 -0.58 -8.99 12.02
CA GLY A 237 0.20 -9.29 13.21
C GLY A 237 -0.70 -9.52 14.43
N LEU A 238 -1.70 -8.66 14.62
CA LEU A 238 -2.67 -8.76 15.71
C LEU A 238 -3.48 -10.05 15.62
N GLY A 239 -3.99 -10.42 14.44
CA GLY A 239 -4.73 -11.67 14.22
C GLY A 239 -3.89 -12.91 14.52
N MET A 240 -2.66 -12.97 13.99
CA MET A 240 -1.74 -14.09 14.28
C MET A 240 -1.34 -14.13 15.76
N GLY A 241 -1.09 -12.96 16.39
CA GLY A 241 -0.78 -12.83 17.80
C GLY A 241 -1.94 -13.28 18.70
N ALA A 242 -3.18 -13.06 18.27
CA ALA A 242 -4.38 -13.47 18.99
C ALA A 242 -4.68 -14.97 18.86
N SER A 243 -4.52 -15.54 17.66
CA SER A 243 -4.91 -16.91 17.32
C SER A 243 -4.31 -17.97 18.25
N GLN A 244 -5.09 -18.95 18.70
CA GLN A 244 -4.60 -20.09 19.49
C GLN A 244 -4.50 -21.40 18.68
N ASN A 245 -4.75 -21.33 17.37
CA ASN A 245 -4.75 -22.50 16.49
C ASN A 245 -3.36 -22.76 15.89
N VAL A 246 -2.68 -23.78 16.38
CA VAL A 246 -1.33 -24.21 15.96
C VAL A 246 -1.31 -24.60 14.48
N CYS A 247 -2.38 -25.23 13.99
CA CYS A 247 -2.48 -25.70 12.60
C CYS A 247 -2.63 -24.54 11.62
N THR A 248 -3.20 -23.41 12.05
CA THR A 248 -3.24 -22.16 11.28
C THR A 248 -1.94 -21.37 11.42
N ILE A 249 -1.43 -21.20 12.65
CA ILE A 249 -0.22 -20.37 12.89
C ILE A 249 0.99 -20.93 12.15
N ARG A 250 1.20 -22.25 12.15
CA ARG A 250 2.40 -22.86 11.57
C ARG A 250 2.60 -22.54 10.08
N PRO A 251 1.64 -22.82 9.19
CA PRO A 251 1.76 -22.44 7.78
C PRO A 251 1.67 -20.92 7.58
N LEU A 252 0.87 -20.23 8.41
CA LEU A 252 0.78 -18.77 8.39
C LEU A 252 2.15 -18.12 8.61
N VAL A 253 2.99 -18.60 9.52
CA VAL A 253 4.35 -18.03 9.70
C VAL A 253 5.19 -18.14 8.42
N ALA A 254 5.14 -19.27 7.72
CA ALA A 254 5.89 -19.46 6.48
C ALA A 254 5.35 -18.55 5.36
N ALA A 255 4.03 -18.50 5.19
CA ALA A 255 3.37 -17.58 4.27
C ALA A 255 3.68 -16.12 4.63
N LEU A 256 3.77 -15.82 5.94
CA LEU A 256 4.05 -14.48 6.42
C LEU A 256 5.47 -14.02 6.09
N CYS A 257 6.47 -14.88 6.34
CA CYS A 257 7.84 -14.58 5.93
C CYS A 257 7.98 -14.39 4.41
N PHE A 258 7.30 -15.21 3.61
CA PHE A 258 7.41 -15.14 2.16
C PHE A 258 6.76 -13.87 1.59
N HIS A 259 5.49 -13.56 1.92
CA HIS A 259 4.87 -12.34 1.38
C HIS A 259 5.59 -11.08 1.88
N GLN A 260 5.99 -11.04 3.15
CA GLN A 260 6.64 -9.88 3.75
C GLN A 260 8.01 -9.60 3.11
N MET A 261 8.73 -10.65 2.69
CA MET A 261 9.97 -10.49 1.93
C MET A 261 9.72 -9.83 0.56
N PHE A 262 8.70 -10.26 -0.19
CA PHE A 262 8.42 -9.72 -1.52
C PHE A 262 7.73 -8.34 -1.47
N GLU A 263 6.86 -8.11 -0.51
CA GLU A 263 6.28 -6.79 -0.21
C GLU A 263 7.38 -5.79 0.16
N GLY A 264 8.34 -6.23 1.00
CA GLY A 264 9.54 -5.46 1.32
C GLY A 264 10.37 -5.15 0.09
N MET A 265 10.53 -6.10 -0.82
CA MET A 265 11.26 -5.89 -2.08
C MET A 265 10.57 -4.87 -2.99
N GLY A 266 9.24 -4.88 -3.06
CA GLY A 266 8.46 -3.85 -3.76
C GLY A 266 8.69 -2.46 -3.15
N LEU A 267 8.52 -2.34 -1.83
CA LEU A 267 8.73 -1.10 -1.09
C LEU A 267 10.17 -0.59 -1.23
N GLY A 268 11.17 -1.46 -1.06
CA GLY A 268 12.59 -1.12 -1.21
C GLY A 268 12.92 -0.58 -2.60
N GLY A 269 12.29 -1.14 -3.64
CA GLY A 269 12.39 -0.63 -5.01
C GLY A 269 11.82 0.78 -5.17
N CYS A 270 10.68 1.08 -4.53
CA CYS A 270 10.09 2.42 -4.53
C CYS A 270 10.93 3.41 -3.70
N ILE A 271 11.46 3.00 -2.54
CA ILE A 271 12.37 3.80 -1.69
C ILE A 271 13.62 4.22 -2.48
N LEU A 272 14.18 3.29 -3.27
CA LEU A 272 15.35 3.56 -4.10
C LEU A 272 15.04 4.64 -5.15
N GLN A 273 13.87 4.59 -5.78
CA GLN A 273 13.41 5.54 -6.81
C GLN A 273 12.98 6.90 -6.24
N ALA A 274 12.59 6.97 -4.97
CA ALA A 274 12.16 8.21 -4.32
C ALA A 274 13.33 9.14 -3.91
N GLY A 275 14.57 8.69 -4.05
CA GLY A 275 15.76 9.52 -3.85
C GLY A 275 15.92 10.05 -2.41
N TYR A 276 15.42 9.33 -1.41
CA TYR A 276 15.50 9.76 -0.01
C TYR A 276 16.94 9.78 0.54
N GLY A 277 17.21 10.60 1.56
CA GLY A 277 18.48 10.54 2.29
C GLY A 277 18.58 9.27 3.16
N GLY A 278 19.79 8.88 3.58
CA GLY A 278 20.02 7.65 4.36
C GLY A 278 19.15 7.55 5.62
N ARG A 279 19.02 8.65 6.38
CA ARG A 279 18.18 8.70 7.59
C ARG A 279 16.72 8.35 7.32
N THR A 280 16.13 8.92 6.27
CA THR A 280 14.73 8.62 5.90
C THR A 280 14.61 7.18 5.42
N ARG A 281 15.54 6.69 4.60
CA ARG A 281 15.54 5.27 4.17
C ARG A 281 15.58 4.32 5.37
N SER A 282 16.47 4.55 6.33
CA SER A 282 16.57 3.74 7.54
C SER A 282 15.28 3.78 8.38
N ALA A 283 14.62 4.94 8.47
CA ALA A 283 13.35 5.06 9.17
C ALA A 283 12.24 4.23 8.49
N LEU A 284 12.12 4.31 7.15
CA LEU A 284 11.13 3.54 6.38
C LEU A 284 11.36 2.02 6.54
N VAL A 285 12.63 1.59 6.47
CA VAL A 285 13.03 0.19 6.69
C VAL A 285 12.67 -0.27 8.10
N PHE A 286 12.92 0.56 9.10
CA PHE A 286 12.60 0.26 10.49
C PHE A 286 11.09 0.09 10.71
N PHE A 287 10.27 1.02 10.23
CA PHE A 287 8.82 0.92 10.37
C PHE A 287 8.29 -0.31 9.64
N PHE A 288 8.63 -0.49 8.36
CA PHE A 288 8.24 -1.67 7.60
C PHE A 288 8.57 -2.99 8.33
N SER A 289 9.77 -3.10 8.88
CA SER A 289 10.25 -4.36 9.46
C SER A 289 9.66 -4.64 10.85
N THR A 290 9.37 -3.60 11.63
CA THR A 290 8.94 -3.76 13.03
C THR A 290 7.42 -3.80 13.21
N THR A 291 6.64 -3.33 12.24
CA THR A 291 5.18 -3.25 12.38
C THR A 291 4.50 -4.62 12.54
N THR A 292 4.84 -5.63 11.74
CA THR A 292 4.25 -6.98 11.89
C THR A 292 4.66 -7.64 13.21
N PRO A 293 5.95 -7.67 13.59
CA PRO A 293 6.37 -8.10 14.94
C PRO A 293 5.65 -7.39 16.09
N PHE A 294 5.46 -6.07 15.97
CA PHE A 294 4.72 -5.28 16.93
C PHE A 294 3.25 -5.71 16.99
N GLY A 295 2.59 -5.92 15.84
CA GLY A 295 1.24 -6.45 15.77
C GLY A 295 1.10 -7.81 16.46
N ILE A 296 2.06 -8.72 16.26
CA ILE A 296 2.07 -10.05 16.91
C ILE A 296 2.18 -9.90 18.44
N ALA A 297 3.09 -9.06 18.91
CA ALA A 297 3.26 -8.79 20.34
C ALA A 297 2.00 -8.16 20.94
N LEU A 298 1.38 -7.21 20.23
CA LEU A 298 0.13 -6.57 20.63
C LEU A 298 -1.03 -7.58 20.68
N GLY A 299 -1.20 -8.40 19.64
CA GLY A 299 -2.19 -9.47 19.60
C GLY A 299 -2.01 -10.44 20.76
N LEU A 300 -0.77 -10.85 21.05
CA LEU A 300 -0.45 -11.71 22.19
C LEU A 300 -0.83 -11.04 23.52
N ALA A 301 -0.56 -9.74 23.70
CA ALA A 301 -0.94 -9.02 24.89
C ALA A 301 -2.47 -8.93 25.05
N LEU A 302 -3.20 -8.70 23.95
CA LEU A 302 -4.65 -8.58 23.95
C LEU A 302 -5.39 -9.90 24.25
N THR A 303 -4.80 -11.07 23.96
CA THR A 303 -5.40 -12.37 24.33
C THR A 303 -5.71 -12.52 25.82
N ARG A 304 -5.11 -11.69 26.68
CA ARG A 304 -5.38 -11.69 28.13
C ARG A 304 -6.69 -11.01 28.51
N VAL A 305 -7.21 -10.14 27.64
CA VAL A 305 -8.36 -9.27 27.91
C VAL A 305 -9.46 -9.46 26.87
N TYR A 306 -9.11 -9.99 25.70
CA TYR A 306 -9.98 -10.16 24.55
C TYR A 306 -9.89 -11.57 23.98
N SER A 307 -11.04 -12.14 23.63
CA SER A 307 -11.11 -13.38 22.86
C SER A 307 -11.24 -13.05 21.37
N ASP A 308 -10.51 -13.80 20.55
CA ASP A 308 -10.57 -13.77 19.09
C ASP A 308 -11.95 -14.17 18.54
N SER A 309 -12.81 -14.83 19.32
CA SER A 309 -14.20 -15.15 18.95
C SER A 309 -15.23 -14.11 19.38
N SER A 310 -14.82 -13.02 20.05
CA SER A 310 -15.76 -11.99 20.50
C SER A 310 -16.38 -11.24 19.30
N PRO A 311 -17.68 -10.89 19.34
CA PRO A 311 -18.34 -10.19 18.23
C PRO A 311 -17.61 -8.93 17.77
N THR A 312 -17.14 -8.13 18.72
CA THR A 312 -16.41 -6.90 18.41
C THR A 312 -15.03 -7.19 17.81
N ALA A 313 -14.30 -8.23 18.25
CA ALA A 313 -13.03 -8.61 17.61
C ALA A 313 -13.26 -8.96 16.14
N LEU A 314 -14.25 -9.81 15.88
CA LEU A 314 -14.58 -10.29 14.54
C LEU A 314 -14.99 -9.13 13.63
N VAL A 315 -15.83 -8.21 14.11
CA VAL A 315 -16.22 -7.03 13.33
C VAL A 315 -15.02 -6.13 13.04
N VAL A 316 -14.22 -5.79 14.05
CA VAL A 316 -13.09 -4.85 13.88
C VAL A 316 -12.02 -5.45 12.98
N VAL A 317 -11.57 -6.68 13.27
CA VAL A 317 -10.53 -7.37 12.49
C VAL A 317 -11.03 -7.64 11.08
N GLY A 318 -12.28 -8.09 10.92
CA GLY A 318 -12.90 -8.33 9.62
C GLY A 318 -12.98 -7.09 8.75
N LEU A 319 -13.42 -5.94 9.28
CA LEU A 319 -13.48 -4.67 8.53
C LEU A 319 -12.08 -4.14 8.21
N LEU A 320 -11.12 -4.26 9.13
CA LEU A 320 -9.73 -3.85 8.90
C LEU A 320 -9.05 -4.72 7.83
N ASN A 321 -9.27 -6.04 7.85
CA ASN A 321 -8.81 -6.96 6.81
C ASN A 321 -9.43 -6.62 5.45
N ALA A 322 -10.73 -6.32 5.39
CA ALA A 322 -11.39 -5.88 4.15
C ALA A 322 -10.74 -4.62 3.57
N ALA A 323 -10.60 -3.58 4.39
CA ALA A 323 -10.01 -2.32 3.97
C ALA A 323 -8.56 -2.53 3.50
N SER A 324 -7.82 -3.37 4.22
CA SER A 324 -6.45 -3.71 3.87
C SER A 324 -6.34 -4.50 2.56
N ALA A 325 -7.24 -5.45 2.30
CA ALA A 325 -7.28 -6.18 1.04
C ALA A 325 -7.53 -5.24 -0.14
N GLY A 326 -8.49 -4.31 0.01
CA GLY A 326 -8.77 -3.28 -0.99
C GLY A 326 -7.57 -2.39 -1.30
N LEU A 327 -6.82 -2.00 -0.27
CA LEU A 327 -5.57 -1.26 -0.45
C LEU A 327 -4.53 -2.08 -1.23
N LEU A 328 -4.31 -3.35 -0.87
CA LEU A 328 -3.36 -4.22 -1.58
C LEU A 328 -3.75 -4.45 -3.04
N HIS A 329 -5.05 -4.58 -3.34
CA HIS A 329 -5.54 -4.68 -4.71
C HIS A 329 -5.20 -3.43 -5.52
N TYR A 330 -5.45 -2.24 -4.95
CA TYR A 330 -5.08 -0.98 -5.59
C TYR A 330 -3.56 -0.88 -5.79
N MET A 331 -2.77 -1.14 -4.75
CA MET A 331 -1.31 -1.05 -4.83
C MET A 331 -0.74 -2.01 -5.88
N ALA A 332 -1.20 -3.25 -5.92
CA ALA A 332 -0.71 -4.22 -6.88
C ALA A 332 -1.12 -3.88 -8.31
N LEU A 333 -2.41 -3.61 -8.56
CA LEU A 333 -2.91 -3.41 -9.92
C LEU A 333 -2.52 -2.05 -10.50
N VAL A 334 -2.66 -0.98 -9.74
CA VAL A 334 -2.49 0.40 -10.24
C VAL A 334 -1.06 0.88 -10.04
N GLU A 335 -0.54 0.82 -8.81
CA GLU A 335 0.74 1.46 -8.46
C GLU A 335 1.96 0.66 -8.91
N LEU A 336 1.85 -0.66 -9.00
CA LEU A 336 2.94 -1.53 -9.41
C LEU A 336 2.75 -2.04 -10.84
N LEU A 337 1.71 -2.85 -11.09
CA LEU A 337 1.53 -3.50 -12.39
C LEU A 337 1.25 -2.50 -13.50
N ALA A 338 0.24 -1.63 -13.37
CA ALA A 338 -0.06 -0.67 -14.42
C ALA A 338 1.11 0.32 -14.64
N ALA A 339 1.72 0.82 -13.56
CA ALA A 339 2.87 1.73 -13.66
C ALA A 339 4.09 1.11 -14.37
N ASP A 340 4.42 -0.16 -14.10
CA ASP A 340 5.55 -0.83 -14.74
C ASP A 340 5.23 -1.30 -16.16
N PHE A 341 4.06 -1.90 -16.40
CA PHE A 341 3.68 -2.43 -17.72
C PHE A 341 3.35 -1.34 -18.74
N MET A 342 2.82 -0.20 -18.31
CA MET A 342 2.59 0.96 -19.18
C MET A 342 3.84 1.86 -19.30
N GLY A 343 4.92 1.50 -18.62
CA GLY A 343 6.20 2.22 -18.69
C GLY A 343 6.97 1.94 -19.99
N PRO A 344 7.81 2.88 -20.45
CA PRO A 344 8.54 2.77 -21.72
C PRO A 344 9.49 1.56 -21.79
N LYS A 345 9.99 1.09 -20.63
CA LYS A 345 10.91 -0.04 -20.54
C LYS A 345 10.27 -1.38 -20.95
N LEU A 346 9.05 -1.66 -20.51
CA LEU A 346 8.34 -2.88 -20.88
C LEU A 346 7.70 -2.74 -22.26
N GLN A 347 7.09 -1.58 -22.55
CA GLN A 347 6.47 -1.30 -23.86
C GLN A 347 7.49 -1.34 -25.01
N GLY A 348 8.75 -1.00 -24.76
CA GLY A 348 9.82 -1.07 -25.76
C GLY A 348 10.41 -2.47 -25.98
N ASN A 349 10.04 -3.49 -25.20
CA ASN A 349 10.64 -4.83 -25.29
C ASN A 349 9.65 -5.95 -24.97
N VAL A 350 9.04 -6.52 -26.03
CA VAL A 350 8.02 -7.59 -25.94
C VAL A 350 8.53 -8.84 -25.20
N ARG A 351 9.81 -9.22 -25.36
CA ARG A 351 10.36 -10.39 -24.67
C ARG A 351 10.41 -10.16 -23.15
N LEU A 352 10.84 -8.97 -22.75
CA LEU A 352 10.86 -8.58 -21.34
C LEU A 352 9.44 -8.46 -20.78
N GLN A 353 8.50 -7.92 -21.56
CA GLN A 353 7.10 -7.81 -21.17
C GLN A 353 6.47 -9.19 -20.95
N LEU A 354 6.68 -10.16 -21.85
CA LEU A 354 6.19 -11.54 -21.68
C LEU A 354 6.82 -12.22 -20.46
N ALA A 355 8.13 -12.06 -20.27
CA ALA A 355 8.81 -12.59 -19.09
C ALA A 355 8.26 -11.99 -17.79
N ALA A 356 8.00 -10.67 -17.77
CA ALA A 356 7.36 -10.00 -16.66
C ALA A 356 5.92 -10.50 -16.44
N SER A 357 5.11 -10.67 -17.49
CA SER A 357 3.75 -11.21 -17.38
C SER A 357 3.73 -12.61 -16.77
N LEU A 358 4.62 -13.50 -17.23
CA LEU A 358 4.78 -14.83 -16.64
C LEU A 358 5.19 -14.74 -15.16
N ALA A 359 6.09 -13.82 -14.82
CA ALA A 359 6.49 -13.59 -13.45
C ALA A 359 5.33 -13.12 -12.55
N VAL A 360 4.45 -12.24 -13.04
CA VAL A 360 3.22 -11.83 -12.31
C VAL A 360 2.35 -13.06 -12.02
N LEU A 361 2.09 -13.89 -13.05
CA LEU A 361 1.26 -15.09 -12.91
C LEU A 361 1.88 -16.10 -11.93
N LEU A 362 3.20 -16.27 -11.96
CA LEU A 362 3.92 -17.13 -11.03
C LEU A 362 3.85 -16.59 -9.59
N GLY A 363 3.94 -15.28 -9.39
CA GLY A 363 3.79 -14.65 -8.08
C GLY A 363 2.39 -14.83 -7.50
N ALA A 364 1.36 -14.51 -8.29
CA ALA A 364 -0.04 -14.66 -7.88
C ALA A 364 -0.43 -16.13 -7.68
N GLY A 365 0.01 -17.02 -8.58
CA GLY A 365 -0.18 -18.46 -8.48
C GLY A 365 0.52 -19.06 -7.28
N GLY A 366 1.76 -18.65 -7.00
CA GLY A 366 2.53 -19.08 -5.82
C GLY A 366 1.81 -18.72 -4.52
N MET A 367 1.32 -17.49 -4.39
CA MET A 367 0.51 -17.10 -3.23
C MET A 367 -0.81 -17.86 -3.12
N SER A 368 -1.46 -18.13 -4.25
CA SER A 368 -2.70 -18.93 -4.28
C SER A 368 -2.47 -20.37 -3.83
N VAL A 369 -1.32 -20.96 -4.18
CA VAL A 369 -0.94 -22.30 -3.71
C VAL A 369 -0.68 -22.25 -2.21
N MET A 370 0.08 -21.28 -1.70
CA MET A 370 0.33 -21.16 -0.26
C MET A 370 -0.95 -20.99 0.55
N ALA A 371 -1.96 -20.30 0.02
CA ALA A 371 -3.26 -20.15 0.67
C ALA A 371 -4.01 -21.48 0.90
N LYS A 372 -3.69 -22.56 0.15
CA LYS A 372 -4.25 -23.90 0.44
C LYS A 372 -3.70 -24.53 1.72
N TRP A 373 -2.52 -24.09 2.14
CA TRP A 373 -1.80 -24.67 3.27
C TRP A 373 -1.88 -23.79 4.52
N ALA A 374 -2.26 -22.51 4.38
CA ALA A 374 -2.44 -21.53 5.46
C ALA A 374 -3.77 -21.74 6.20
#